data_AF-A0A1S8M9U6-F1
#
_entry.id   AF-A0A1S8M9U6-F1
#
_cell.length_a   1.000
_cell.length_b   1.000
_cell.length_c   1.000
_cell.angle_alpha   90.00
_cell.angle_beta   90.00
_cell.angle_gamma   90.00
#
_symmetry.space_group_name_H-M   'P 1'
#
loop_
_entity.id
_entity.type
_entity.pdbx_description
1 polymer ?
#
loop_
_entity_poly.entity_id
_entity_poly.type
_entity_poly.pdbx_seq_one_letter_code
_entity_poly.pdbx_strand_id
1 'polypeptide(L)'
;MTQENIKKFLEQCSISGKKADFVLPNLAKKAKFYYIPTLSSDFYEIQRFVKFDDGKEYAVMFTDMDAAEKFCQSHSYMDSIHEVSAQEILKEVLKLKSINGVSINTNDKSQLVIDKKITRLLFREYLLQEFYMKGGAWCIFKNRNYIMYEVKKGIKSIPIFIEKEEAFRSQKMFKEKTTVEFLMWKDIIDFSFKAKLEYLIYAPDLPYATFLKYQCFNWIYDSLAVASSI
;
A
#
# COMPACT_ATOMS: atom_id res chain seq x y z
N MET A 1 16.85 -6.48 10.15
CA MET A 1 16.57 -5.20 10.83
C MET A 1 15.25 -5.34 11.57
N THR A 2 15.21 -5.00 12.87
CA THR A 2 14.11 -5.33 13.80
C THR A 2 13.04 -4.24 13.86
N GLN A 3 11.79 -4.63 14.13
CA GLN A 3 10.61 -3.75 14.24
C GLN A 3 10.72 -2.68 15.35
N GLU A 4 11.52 -2.93 16.40
CA GLU A 4 11.81 -1.93 17.45
C GLU A 4 12.35 -0.59 16.91
N ASN A 5 13.00 -0.61 15.74
CA ASN A 5 13.52 0.60 15.10
C ASN A 5 12.42 1.51 14.52
N ILE A 6 11.21 0.99 14.31
CA ILE A 6 10.09 1.70 13.68
C ILE A 6 9.35 2.54 14.72
N LYS A 7 9.07 1.93 15.87
CA LYS A 7 8.48 2.62 17.01
C LYS A 7 9.31 3.84 17.40
N LYS A 8 10.62 3.66 17.61
CA LYS A 8 11.56 4.75 17.90
C LYS A 8 11.59 5.80 16.79
N PHE A 9 11.53 5.38 15.53
CA PHE A 9 11.46 6.30 14.39
C PHE A 9 10.20 7.16 14.42
N LEU A 10 9.03 6.57 14.70
CA LEU A 10 7.76 7.30 14.80
C LEU A 10 7.75 8.25 15.99
N GLU A 11 8.26 7.83 17.15
CA GLU A 11 8.44 8.70 18.33
C GLU A 11 9.32 9.91 17.99
N GLN A 12 10.47 9.69 17.33
CA GLN A 12 11.36 10.77 16.91
C GLN A 12 10.70 11.72 15.90
N CYS A 13 9.94 11.18 14.95
CA CYS A 13 9.21 11.99 13.98
C CYS A 13 8.13 12.85 14.65
N SER A 14 7.45 12.30 15.66
CA SER A 14 6.48 13.02 16.49
C SER A 14 7.14 14.18 17.23
N ILE A 15 8.26 13.92 17.92
CA ILE A 15 9.03 14.94 18.67
C ILE A 15 9.58 16.05 17.74
N SER A 16 10.08 15.67 16.57
CA SER A 16 10.76 16.60 15.64
C SER A 16 9.86 17.21 14.56
N GLY A 17 8.54 16.95 14.61
CA GLY A 17 7.57 17.52 13.68
C GLY A 17 7.83 17.17 12.21
N LYS A 18 8.32 15.95 11.92
CA LYS A 18 8.60 15.53 10.54
C LYS A 18 7.33 15.46 9.71
N LYS A 19 7.43 15.89 8.45
CA LYS A 19 6.32 15.91 7.49
C LYS A 19 6.04 14.52 6.90
N ALA A 20 4.83 14.33 6.37
CA ALA A 20 4.37 13.06 5.81
C ALA A 20 5.22 12.54 4.65
N ASP A 21 5.77 13.43 3.81
CA ASP A 21 6.70 13.10 2.74
C ASP A 21 8.00 12.44 3.23
N PHE A 22 8.42 12.71 4.47
CA PHE A 22 9.52 12.01 5.12
C PHE A 22 9.06 10.74 5.83
N VAL A 23 7.94 10.79 6.55
CA VAL A 23 7.47 9.69 7.41
C VAL A 23 7.00 8.48 6.60
N LEU A 24 6.15 8.69 5.60
CA LEU A 24 5.47 7.58 4.90
C LEU A 24 6.43 6.68 4.11
N PRO A 25 7.41 7.20 3.32
CA PRO A 25 8.34 6.34 2.60
C PRO A 25 9.24 5.53 3.54
N ASN A 26 9.63 6.11 4.68
CA ASN A 26 10.44 5.41 5.69
C ASN A 26 9.63 4.35 6.43
N LEU A 27 8.35 4.61 6.70
CA LEU A 27 7.44 3.61 7.28
C LEU A 27 7.27 2.44 6.30
N ALA A 28 7.02 2.74 5.02
CA ALA A 28 6.83 1.73 3.98
C ALA A 28 8.02 0.78 3.78
N LYS A 29 9.25 1.28 4.00
CA LYS A 29 10.48 0.48 3.91
C LYS A 29 10.69 -0.47 5.09
N LYS A 30 10.07 -0.17 6.23
CA LYS A 30 10.47 -0.76 7.51
C LYS A 30 9.37 -1.61 8.15
N ALA A 31 8.10 -1.23 7.98
CA ALA A 31 7.01 -1.77 8.79
C ALA A 31 6.30 -2.98 8.17
N LYS A 32 6.12 -3.98 9.03
CA LYS A 32 4.99 -4.90 8.97
C LYS A 32 3.92 -4.38 9.93
N PHE A 33 2.67 -4.82 9.75
CA PHE A 33 1.61 -4.46 10.67
C PHE A 33 1.08 -5.67 11.43
N TYR A 34 0.67 -5.40 12.66
CA TYR A 34 -0.17 -6.25 13.47
C TYR A 34 -1.56 -5.66 13.52
N TYR A 35 -2.56 -6.54 13.56
CA TYR A 35 -3.95 -6.14 13.73
C TYR A 35 -4.68 -7.12 14.65
N ILE A 36 -5.79 -6.65 15.20
CA ILE A 36 -6.58 -7.39 16.19
C ILE A 36 -7.98 -7.63 15.59
N PRO A 37 -8.40 -8.90 15.43
CA PRO A 37 -9.69 -9.33 14.89
C PRO A 37 -10.83 -8.96 15.82
N THR A 38 -12.04 -8.73 15.29
CA THR A 38 -13.18 -8.38 16.16
C THR A 38 -14.09 -9.54 16.56
N LEU A 39 -14.07 -10.67 15.84
CA LEU A 39 -14.49 -12.05 16.25
C LEU A 39 -14.93 -12.97 15.08
N SER A 40 -14.72 -12.65 13.79
CA SER A 40 -15.23 -13.52 12.69
C SER A 40 -14.27 -13.70 11.50
N SER A 41 -14.65 -14.61 10.60
CA SER A 41 -13.87 -15.13 9.47
C SER A 41 -13.78 -14.23 8.23
N ASP A 42 -14.31 -13.00 8.25
CA ASP A 42 -14.36 -12.12 7.07
C ASP A 42 -13.78 -10.72 7.35
N PHE A 43 -12.76 -10.28 6.59
CA PHE A 43 -11.87 -9.12 6.89
C PHE A 43 -12.60 -7.84 7.34
N TYR A 44 -13.79 -7.59 6.79
CA TYR A 44 -14.67 -6.46 7.14
C TYR A 44 -15.08 -6.42 8.62
N GLU A 45 -15.05 -7.57 9.29
CA GLU A 45 -15.31 -7.78 10.72
C GLU A 45 -14.02 -8.12 11.50
N ILE A 46 -12.83 -8.02 10.89
CA ILE A 46 -11.54 -8.43 11.48
C ILE A 46 -10.67 -7.22 11.87
N GLN A 47 -11.12 -5.98 11.71
CA GLN A 47 -10.31 -4.84 12.17
C GLN A 47 -11.03 -4.04 13.25
N ARG A 48 -10.41 -3.95 14.43
CA ARG A 48 -10.88 -3.04 15.48
C ARG A 48 -10.81 -1.59 14.98
N PHE A 49 -11.83 -0.82 15.34
CA PHE A 49 -11.91 0.61 15.08
C PHE A 49 -11.86 1.39 16.38
N VAL A 50 -11.32 2.60 16.33
CA VAL A 50 -11.39 3.58 17.42
C VAL A 50 -12.11 4.82 16.93
N LYS A 51 -12.94 5.38 17.80
CA LYS A 51 -13.59 6.68 17.58
C LYS A 51 -12.87 7.73 18.40
N PHE A 52 -12.37 8.77 17.73
CA PHE A 52 -11.75 9.92 18.41
C PHE A 52 -12.79 11.00 18.71
N ASP A 53 -12.37 12.03 19.46
CA ASP A 53 -13.22 13.15 19.92
C ASP A 53 -13.86 13.95 18.77
N ASP A 54 -13.28 13.87 17.56
CA ASP A 54 -13.85 14.46 16.34
C ASP A 54 -15.06 13.67 15.79
N GLY A 55 -15.46 12.59 16.47
CA GLY A 55 -16.56 11.72 16.10
C GLY A 55 -16.25 10.78 14.94
N LYS A 56 -15.02 10.77 14.42
CA LYS A 56 -14.61 9.94 13.28
C LYS A 56 -14.05 8.61 13.72
N GLU A 57 -14.22 7.61 12.87
CA GLU A 57 -13.77 6.24 13.13
C GLU A 57 -12.53 5.91 12.30
N TYR A 58 -11.57 5.25 12.94
CA TYR A 58 -10.28 4.91 12.33
C TYR A 58 -9.97 3.44 12.56
N ALA A 59 -9.45 2.77 11.52
CA ALA A 59 -8.94 1.42 11.60
C ALA A 59 -7.66 1.38 12.46
N VAL A 60 -7.58 0.44 13.40
CA VAL A 60 -6.43 0.30 14.29
C VAL A 60 -5.42 -0.67 13.69
N MET A 61 -4.14 -0.29 13.71
CA MET A 61 -3.00 -1.14 13.34
C MET A 61 -1.83 -0.87 14.28
N PHE A 62 -0.89 -1.81 14.35
CA PHE A 62 0.31 -1.67 15.16
C PHE A 62 1.56 -2.03 14.36
N THR A 63 2.67 -1.37 14.65
CA THR A 63 3.98 -1.67 14.03
C THR A 63 4.85 -2.56 14.91
N ASP A 64 4.42 -2.83 16.14
CA ASP A 64 5.09 -3.68 17.13
C ASP A 64 4.06 -4.45 17.98
N MET A 65 4.45 -5.65 18.41
CA MET A 65 3.61 -6.55 19.21
C MET A 65 3.28 -5.96 20.59
N ASP A 66 4.25 -5.31 21.25
CA ASP A 66 4.06 -4.71 22.57
C ASP A 66 2.95 -3.65 22.57
N ALA A 67 2.87 -2.80 21.54
CA ALA A 67 1.80 -1.82 21.40
C ALA A 67 0.44 -2.49 21.18
N ALA A 68 0.39 -3.58 20.40
CA ALA A 68 -0.83 -4.35 20.20
C ALA A 68 -1.32 -5.02 21.50
N GLU A 69 -0.41 -5.65 22.24
CA GLU A 69 -0.73 -6.32 23.51
C GLU A 69 -1.25 -5.33 24.57
N LYS A 70 -0.60 -4.17 24.70
CA LYS A 70 -1.06 -3.10 25.62
C LYS A 70 -2.47 -2.62 25.26
N PHE A 71 -2.75 -2.47 23.96
CA PHE A 71 -4.08 -2.10 23.50
C PHE A 71 -5.12 -3.19 23.79
N CYS A 72 -4.79 -4.48 23.60
CA CYS A 72 -5.69 -5.57 23.97
C CYS A 72 -6.01 -5.56 25.47
N GLN A 73 -4.99 -5.43 26.32
CA GLN A 73 -5.12 -5.40 27.77
C GLN A 73 -6.03 -4.26 28.24
N SER A 74 -5.88 -3.05 27.67
CA SER A 74 -6.69 -1.90 28.07
C SER A 74 -8.17 -1.99 27.67
N HIS A 75 -8.52 -2.90 26.77
CA HIS A 75 -9.88 -3.08 26.26
C HIS A 75 -10.47 -4.47 26.58
N SER A 76 -9.79 -5.26 27.43
CA SER A 76 -10.20 -6.62 27.80
C SER A 76 -10.44 -7.55 26.60
N TYR A 77 -9.71 -7.35 25.49
CA TYR A 77 -9.79 -8.25 24.34
C TYR A 77 -9.02 -9.54 24.63
N MET A 78 -9.65 -10.69 24.37
CA MET A 78 -9.03 -12.02 24.45
C MET A 78 -8.47 -12.49 23.09
N ASP A 79 -8.43 -11.59 22.12
CA ASP A 79 -8.23 -11.91 20.70
C ASP A 79 -6.78 -12.28 20.36
N SER A 80 -6.59 -13.13 19.35
CA SER A 80 -5.29 -13.42 18.75
C SER A 80 -4.79 -12.20 17.96
N ILE A 81 -3.59 -11.71 18.25
CA ILE A 81 -2.94 -10.67 17.43
C ILE A 81 -2.37 -11.34 16.18
N HIS A 82 -2.68 -10.78 15.01
CA HIS A 82 -2.24 -11.34 13.72
C HIS A 82 -1.22 -10.42 13.04
N GLU A 83 -0.13 -11.01 12.55
CA GLU A 83 0.78 -10.34 11.62
C GLU A 83 0.18 -10.37 10.21
N VAL A 84 0.23 -9.24 9.50
CA VAL A 84 -0.31 -9.11 8.14
C VAL A 84 0.60 -8.24 7.29
N SER A 85 0.62 -8.49 5.98
CA SER A 85 1.34 -7.62 5.07
C SER A 85 0.70 -6.22 5.06
N ALA A 86 1.55 -5.21 4.88
CA ALA A 86 1.05 -3.84 4.87
C ALA A 86 0.15 -3.53 3.67
N GLN A 87 0.39 -4.17 2.53
CA GLN A 87 -0.50 -3.98 1.39
C GLN A 87 -1.88 -4.56 1.65
N GLU A 88 -1.98 -5.79 2.19
CA GLU A 88 -3.26 -6.44 2.43
C GLU A 88 -4.11 -5.59 3.38
N ILE A 89 -3.58 -5.22 4.55
CA ILE A 89 -4.36 -4.45 5.52
C ILE A 89 -4.73 -3.05 5.00
N LEU A 90 -3.80 -2.35 4.35
CA LEU A 90 -4.08 -1.00 3.84
C LEU A 90 -5.05 -1.03 2.66
N LYS A 91 -4.93 -2.02 1.77
CA LYS A 91 -5.85 -2.25 0.65
C LYS A 91 -7.26 -2.41 1.17
N GLU A 92 -7.45 -3.27 2.17
CA GLU A 92 -8.77 -3.52 2.72
C GLU A 92 -9.34 -2.33 3.51
N VAL A 93 -8.53 -1.64 4.32
CA VAL A 93 -8.93 -0.37 4.96
C VAL A 93 -9.42 0.65 3.93
N LEU A 94 -8.74 0.79 2.80
CA LEU A 94 -9.15 1.73 1.76
C LEU A 94 -10.51 1.36 1.13
N LYS A 95 -10.93 0.09 1.18
CA LYS A 95 -12.25 -0.39 0.73
C LYS A 95 -13.38 0.01 1.68
N LEU A 96 -13.11 0.10 2.99
CA LEU A 96 -14.10 0.41 4.00
C LEU A 96 -14.62 1.85 3.86
N LYS A 97 -15.90 2.02 3.48
CA LYS A 97 -16.50 3.35 3.25
C LYS A 97 -16.75 4.13 4.54
N SER A 98 -17.02 3.43 5.64
CA SER A 98 -17.40 3.99 6.95
C SER A 98 -16.23 4.62 7.71
N ILE A 99 -14.99 4.24 7.41
CA ILE A 99 -13.83 4.73 8.16
C ILE A 99 -13.19 5.97 7.53
N ASN A 100 -12.64 6.82 8.39
CA ASN A 100 -12.00 8.08 8.03
C ASN A 100 -10.49 7.97 7.86
N GLY A 101 -9.87 6.86 8.26
CA GLY A 101 -8.43 6.68 8.15
C GLY A 101 -7.89 5.52 8.98
N VAL A 102 -6.62 5.61 9.38
CA VAL A 102 -5.91 4.63 10.19
C VAL A 102 -5.31 5.31 11.42
N SER A 103 -5.40 4.64 12.57
CA SER A 103 -4.63 4.93 13.77
C SER A 103 -3.58 3.83 13.97
N ILE A 104 -2.32 4.21 13.84
CA ILE A 104 -1.17 3.33 14.03
C ILE A 104 -0.66 3.52 15.46
N ASN A 105 -0.43 2.41 16.19
CA ASN A 105 0.08 2.43 17.56
C ASN A 105 -0.78 3.30 18.51
N THR A 106 -2.10 3.13 18.45
CA THR A 106 -3.07 3.88 19.27
C THR A 106 -2.72 3.82 20.75
N ASN A 107 -2.81 4.97 21.44
CA ASN A 107 -2.48 5.18 22.86
C ASN A 107 -1.00 4.95 23.24
N ASP A 108 -0.09 4.91 22.25
CA ASP A 108 1.35 4.85 22.45
C ASP A 108 2.02 6.17 22.03
N LYS A 109 3.24 6.46 22.51
CA LYS A 109 4.00 7.67 22.14
C LYS A 109 4.35 7.72 20.65
N SER A 110 4.39 6.57 20.00
CA SER A 110 4.58 6.41 18.56
C SER A 110 3.28 6.53 17.75
N GLN A 111 2.16 6.93 18.38
CA GLN A 111 0.87 7.02 17.71
C GLN A 111 0.93 7.91 16.47
N LEU A 112 0.39 7.41 15.36
CA LEU A 112 0.23 8.14 14.12
C LEU A 112 -1.21 7.96 13.62
N VAL A 113 -1.98 9.06 13.63
CA VAL A 113 -3.34 9.09 13.07
C VAL A 113 -3.28 9.74 11.70
N ILE A 114 -3.71 9.02 10.68
CA ILE A 114 -3.71 9.49 9.30
C ILE A 114 -5.11 9.34 8.68
N ASP A 115 -5.56 10.40 8.01
CA ASP A 115 -6.81 10.34 7.26
C ASP A 115 -6.71 9.42 6.04
N LYS A 116 -7.85 9.12 5.42
CA LYS A 116 -7.95 8.22 4.26
C LYS A 116 -7.14 8.69 3.04
N LYS A 117 -6.93 9.99 2.87
CA LYS A 117 -6.10 10.54 1.78
C LYS A 117 -4.63 10.22 2.04
N ILE A 118 -4.17 10.40 3.27
CA ILE A 118 -2.80 10.07 3.69
C ILE A 118 -2.59 8.55 3.76
N THR A 119 -3.58 7.76 4.17
CA THR A 119 -3.55 6.29 4.08
C THR A 119 -3.32 5.82 2.65
N ARG A 120 -3.96 6.46 1.66
CA ARG A 120 -3.73 6.14 0.24
C ARG A 120 -2.30 6.46 -0.20
N LEU A 121 -1.70 7.53 0.33
CA LEU A 121 -0.28 7.83 0.08
C LEU A 121 0.63 6.77 0.71
N LEU A 122 0.37 6.35 1.96
CA LEU A 122 1.12 5.28 2.60
C LEU A 122 1.04 3.97 1.80
N PHE A 123 -0.18 3.59 1.38
CA PHE A 123 -0.40 2.42 0.55
C PHE A 123 0.39 2.50 -0.77
N ARG A 124 0.39 3.67 -1.42
CA ARG A 124 1.22 3.93 -2.61
C ARG A 124 2.70 3.67 -2.34
N GLU A 125 3.25 4.16 -1.23
CA GLU A 125 4.66 3.95 -0.90
C GLU A 125 4.98 2.46 -0.70
N TYR A 126 4.08 1.69 -0.07
CA TYR A 126 4.25 0.23 0.04
C TYR A 126 4.22 -0.47 -1.31
N LEU A 127 3.28 -0.12 -2.19
CA LEU A 127 3.22 -0.67 -3.54
C LEU A 127 4.53 -0.41 -4.30
N LEU A 128 5.06 0.81 -4.22
CA LEU A 128 6.33 1.17 -4.86
C LEU A 128 7.48 0.29 -4.35
N GLN A 129 7.57 0.05 -3.03
CA GLN A 129 8.60 -0.83 -2.45
C GLN A 129 8.48 -2.27 -2.95
N GLU A 130 7.28 -2.84 -3.00
CA GLU A 130 7.08 -4.20 -3.52
C GLU A 130 7.49 -4.33 -4.97
N PHE A 131 7.01 -3.39 -5.79
CA PHE A 131 7.30 -3.35 -7.20
C PHE A 131 8.79 -3.29 -7.48
N TYR A 132 9.53 -2.54 -6.67
CA TYR A 132 10.99 -2.53 -6.73
C TYR A 132 11.63 -3.85 -6.30
N MET A 133 11.21 -4.43 -5.17
CA MET A 133 11.74 -5.71 -4.70
C MET A 133 11.52 -6.83 -5.72
N LYS A 134 10.39 -6.82 -6.43
CA LYS A 134 10.09 -7.78 -7.51
C LYS A 134 10.85 -7.48 -8.82
N GLY A 135 11.39 -6.27 -8.98
CA GLY A 135 12.07 -5.84 -10.21
C GLY A 135 11.13 -5.63 -11.42
N GLY A 136 9.82 -5.68 -11.21
CA GLY A 136 8.83 -5.62 -12.27
C GLY A 136 7.40 -5.78 -11.78
N ALA A 137 6.47 -6.01 -12.71
CA ALA A 137 5.06 -6.22 -12.40
C ALA A 137 4.40 -7.17 -13.40
N TRP A 138 3.32 -7.83 -12.96
CA TRP A 138 2.42 -8.53 -13.87
C TRP A 138 1.57 -7.51 -14.62
N CYS A 139 1.48 -7.67 -15.94
CA CYS A 139 0.78 -6.78 -16.85
C CYS A 139 -0.15 -7.56 -17.78
N ILE A 140 -1.20 -6.91 -18.26
CA ILE A 140 -2.17 -7.50 -19.20
C ILE A 140 -1.85 -7.03 -20.64
N PHE A 141 -1.75 -7.97 -21.57
CA PHE A 141 -1.26 -7.80 -22.95
C PHE A 141 -2.23 -8.25 -24.02
N LYS A 142 -2.07 -7.72 -25.24
CA LYS A 142 -2.73 -8.21 -26.46
C LYS A 142 -1.80 -8.11 -27.67
N ASN A 143 -1.31 -9.26 -28.17
CA ASN A 143 -0.47 -9.33 -29.38
C ASN A 143 0.66 -8.28 -29.41
N ARG A 144 1.42 -8.15 -28.31
CA ARG A 144 2.50 -7.16 -28.07
C ARG A 144 2.07 -5.69 -27.95
N ASN A 145 0.78 -5.40 -28.07
CA ASN A 145 0.21 -4.12 -27.68
C ASN A 145 -0.33 -4.23 -26.25
N TYR A 146 0.13 -3.37 -25.35
CA TYR A 146 -0.36 -3.34 -23.98
C TYR A 146 -1.80 -2.84 -23.96
N ILE A 147 -2.59 -3.29 -22.99
CA ILE A 147 -3.91 -2.75 -22.78
C ILE A 147 -3.79 -1.47 -21.99
N MET A 148 -4.11 -0.37 -22.64
CA MET A 148 -4.27 0.91 -21.96
C MET A 148 -5.72 1.05 -21.51
N TYR A 149 -5.90 1.45 -20.26
CA TYR A 149 -7.20 1.77 -19.70
C TYR A 149 -7.34 3.28 -19.55
N GLU A 150 -8.51 3.80 -19.93
CA GLU A 150 -8.88 5.18 -19.65
C GLU A 150 -9.37 5.29 -18.21
N VAL A 151 -8.51 5.82 -17.34
CA VAL A 151 -8.74 5.87 -15.88
C VAL A 151 -9.52 7.12 -15.47
N LYS A 152 -9.44 8.18 -16.28
CA LYS A 152 -10.25 9.40 -16.25
C LYS A 152 -10.30 9.96 -17.68
N LYS A 153 -11.25 10.83 -17.98
CA LYS A 153 -11.40 11.46 -19.31
C LYS A 153 -10.05 11.95 -19.85
N GLY A 154 -9.56 11.31 -20.91
CA GLY A 154 -8.29 11.61 -21.59
C GLY A 154 -7.03 11.00 -20.97
N ILE A 155 -7.09 10.39 -19.79
CA ILE A 155 -5.94 9.80 -19.09
C ILE A 155 -5.91 8.31 -19.32
N LYS A 156 -4.91 7.85 -20.07
CA LYS A 156 -4.63 6.44 -20.33
C LYS A 156 -3.51 5.94 -19.40
N SER A 157 -3.59 4.67 -18.99
CA SER A 157 -2.61 4.04 -18.11
C SER A 157 -2.57 2.52 -18.34
N ILE A 158 -1.48 1.86 -17.96
CA ILE A 158 -1.36 0.39 -18.00
C ILE A 158 -1.65 -0.18 -16.62
N PRO A 159 -2.54 -1.19 -16.51
CA PRO A 159 -2.76 -1.89 -15.26
C PRO A 159 -1.55 -2.78 -14.94
N ILE A 160 -1.00 -2.57 -13.75
CA ILE A 160 0.09 -3.36 -13.19
C ILE A 160 -0.38 -4.07 -11.91
N PHE A 161 0.18 -5.24 -11.65
CA PHE A 161 -0.24 -6.12 -10.54
C PHE A 161 0.97 -6.71 -9.82
N ILE A 162 0.82 -6.91 -8.51
CA ILE A 162 1.87 -7.50 -7.67
C ILE A 162 1.88 -9.02 -7.86
N GLU A 163 0.69 -9.63 -7.88
CA GLU A 163 0.53 -11.07 -8.08
C GLU A 163 -0.10 -11.41 -9.43
N LYS A 164 0.27 -12.56 -9.97
CA LYS A 164 -0.22 -13.04 -11.27
C LYS A 164 -1.73 -13.28 -11.24
N GLU A 165 -2.21 -13.79 -10.11
CA GLU A 165 -3.61 -14.11 -9.84
C GLU A 165 -4.47 -12.84 -9.82
N GLU A 166 -3.94 -11.72 -9.31
CA GLU A 166 -4.60 -10.42 -9.40
C GLU A 166 -4.80 -10.02 -10.86
N ALA A 167 -3.75 -10.11 -11.68
CA ALA A 167 -3.82 -9.80 -13.11
C ALA A 167 -4.84 -10.69 -13.85
N PHE A 168 -4.88 -12.00 -13.55
CA PHE A 168 -5.87 -12.91 -14.14
C PHE A 168 -7.32 -12.61 -13.72
N ARG A 169 -7.55 -12.23 -12.46
CA ARG A 169 -8.88 -11.81 -12.02
C ARG A 169 -9.34 -10.56 -12.76
N SER A 170 -8.46 -9.57 -12.90
CA SER A 170 -8.77 -8.33 -13.61
C SER A 170 -8.89 -8.55 -15.12
N GLN A 171 -8.16 -9.51 -15.71
CA GLN A 171 -8.30 -9.90 -17.11
C GLN A 171 -9.76 -10.19 -17.50
N LYS A 172 -10.48 -10.93 -16.63
CA LYS A 172 -11.90 -11.25 -16.83
C LYS A 172 -12.77 -9.99 -16.84
N MET A 173 -12.42 -8.96 -16.07
CA MET A 173 -13.14 -7.68 -16.05
C MET A 173 -12.99 -6.91 -17.35
N PHE A 174 -11.83 -6.99 -18.00
CA PHE A 174 -11.57 -6.25 -19.25
C PHE A 174 -12.21 -6.90 -20.48
N LYS A 175 -12.77 -8.12 -20.39
CA LYS A 175 -13.50 -8.82 -21.47
C LYS A 175 -12.78 -8.89 -22.83
N GLU A 176 -11.45 -8.80 -22.84
CA GLU A 176 -10.63 -8.87 -24.04
C GLU A 176 -9.81 -10.17 -24.09
N LYS A 177 -9.60 -10.72 -25.30
CA LYS A 177 -8.63 -11.81 -25.52
C LYS A 177 -7.22 -11.29 -25.31
N THR A 178 -6.65 -11.64 -24.17
CA THR A 178 -5.43 -11.02 -23.65
C THR A 178 -4.53 -12.07 -23.00
N THR A 179 -3.29 -11.74 -22.70
CA THR A 179 -2.36 -12.57 -21.93
C THR A 179 -1.93 -11.83 -20.67
N VAL A 180 -1.46 -12.60 -19.67
CA VAL A 180 -0.87 -12.06 -18.43
C VAL A 180 0.60 -12.43 -18.45
N GLU A 181 1.47 -11.42 -18.46
CA GLU A 181 2.92 -11.60 -18.55
C GLU A 181 3.61 -10.74 -17.49
N PHE A 182 4.70 -11.27 -16.95
CA PHE A 182 5.55 -10.51 -16.04
C PHE A 182 6.54 -9.69 -16.85
N LEU A 183 6.68 -8.42 -16.53
CA LEU A 183 7.60 -7.51 -17.20
C LEU A 183 8.52 -6.84 -16.20
N MET A 184 9.76 -6.65 -16.62
CA MET A 184 10.70 -5.84 -15.86
C MET A 184 10.35 -4.35 -15.98
N TRP A 185 10.79 -3.55 -15.01
CA TRP A 185 10.58 -2.10 -15.04
C TRP A 185 11.07 -1.44 -16.32
N LYS A 186 12.19 -1.90 -16.86
CA LYS A 186 12.72 -1.42 -18.14
C LYS A 186 11.68 -1.51 -19.25
N ASP A 187 11.02 -2.66 -19.40
CA ASP A 187 10.05 -2.90 -20.46
C ASP A 187 8.77 -2.07 -20.25
N ILE A 188 8.28 -2.02 -18.99
CA ILE A 188 7.09 -1.23 -18.61
C ILE A 188 7.34 0.25 -18.93
N ILE A 189 8.51 0.76 -18.55
CA ILE A 189 8.84 2.17 -18.71
C ILE A 189 9.08 2.52 -20.17
N ASP A 190 9.85 1.72 -20.91
CA ASP A 190 10.08 1.91 -22.34
C ASP A 190 8.75 2.01 -23.09
N PHE A 191 7.78 1.17 -22.71
CA PHE A 191 6.45 1.25 -23.27
C PHE A 191 5.68 2.50 -22.80
N SER A 192 5.69 2.83 -21.51
CA SER A 192 5.03 4.03 -20.99
C SER A 192 5.49 5.30 -21.71
N PHE A 193 6.79 5.42 -22.01
CA PHE A 193 7.32 6.52 -22.81
C PHE A 193 6.78 6.52 -24.24
N LYS A 194 6.84 5.37 -24.94
CA LYS A 194 6.32 5.23 -26.31
C LYS A 194 4.84 5.59 -26.41
N ALA A 195 4.05 5.18 -25.42
CA ALA A 195 2.62 5.43 -25.34
C ALA A 195 2.25 6.79 -24.72
N LYS A 196 3.25 7.61 -24.32
CA LYS A 196 3.08 8.92 -23.66
C LYS A 196 2.18 8.85 -22.41
N LEU A 197 2.38 7.83 -21.59
CA LEU A 197 1.63 7.63 -20.36
C LEU A 197 2.31 8.34 -19.19
N GLU A 198 1.54 9.12 -18.45
CA GLU A 198 2.02 9.84 -17.26
C GLU A 198 1.97 8.98 -15.98
N TYR A 199 1.13 7.95 -15.98
CA TYR A 199 0.82 7.13 -14.81
C TYR A 199 0.87 5.64 -15.16
N LEU A 200 1.24 4.86 -14.16
CA LEU A 200 0.86 3.46 -14.03
C LEU A 200 -0.30 3.36 -13.03
N ILE A 201 -1.11 2.31 -13.16
CA ILE A 201 -2.24 2.07 -12.28
C ILE A 201 -2.12 0.68 -11.66
N TYR A 202 -2.00 0.63 -10.33
CA TYR A 202 -2.24 -0.60 -9.59
C TYR A 202 -3.75 -0.77 -9.41
N ALA A 203 -4.34 -1.80 -10.02
CA ALA A 203 -5.80 -1.99 -10.05
C ALA A 203 -6.22 -3.45 -9.78
N PRO A 204 -5.84 -4.04 -8.64
CA PRO A 204 -6.13 -5.44 -8.34
C PRO A 204 -7.65 -5.70 -8.30
N ASP A 205 -8.43 -4.73 -7.81
CA ASP A 205 -9.89 -4.75 -7.72
C ASP A 205 -10.41 -3.33 -8.03
N LEU A 206 -11.01 -3.09 -9.19
CA LEU A 206 -11.73 -1.83 -9.45
C LEU A 206 -12.89 -1.70 -8.43
N PRO A 207 -13.14 -0.54 -7.80
CA PRO A 207 -12.67 0.82 -8.14
C PRO A 207 -11.44 1.32 -7.35
N TYR A 208 -10.72 0.47 -6.60
CA TYR A 208 -9.66 0.91 -5.67
C TYR A 208 -8.29 1.09 -6.33
N ALA A 209 -8.31 1.62 -7.54
CA ALA A 209 -7.13 1.93 -8.32
C ALA A 209 -6.20 2.91 -7.60
N THR A 210 -4.91 2.58 -7.55
CA THR A 210 -3.87 3.46 -7.03
C THR A 210 -2.97 3.92 -8.17
N PHE A 211 -2.87 5.24 -8.32
CA PHE A 211 -2.05 5.89 -9.35
C PHE A 211 -0.61 5.98 -8.89
N LEU A 212 0.29 5.46 -9.71
CA LEU A 212 1.73 5.56 -9.53
C LEU A 212 2.28 6.47 -10.61
N LYS A 213 2.65 7.70 -10.25
CA LYS A 213 3.26 8.65 -11.18
C LYS A 213 4.65 8.16 -11.56
N TYR A 214 5.05 8.29 -12.82
CA TYR A 214 6.37 7.88 -13.28
C TYR A 214 7.53 8.44 -12.44
N GLN A 215 7.48 9.73 -12.07
CA GLN A 215 8.49 10.37 -11.23
C GLN A 215 8.67 9.70 -9.86
N CYS A 216 7.64 8.99 -9.37
CA CYS A 216 7.72 8.21 -8.13
C CYS A 216 8.53 6.92 -8.28
N PHE A 217 8.98 6.57 -9.49
CA PHE A 217 9.93 5.48 -9.76
C PHE A 217 11.36 5.99 -10.02
N ASN A 218 11.63 7.30 -9.89
CA ASN A 218 12.98 7.85 -10.10
C ASN A 218 14.05 7.16 -9.24
N TRP A 219 13.68 6.73 -8.04
CA TRP A 219 14.56 5.99 -7.13
C TRP A 219 14.96 4.59 -7.64
N ILE A 220 14.22 3.98 -8.59
CA ILE A 220 14.64 2.76 -9.29
C ILE A 220 15.83 3.04 -10.20
N TYR A 221 15.89 4.24 -10.80
CA TYR A 221 17.02 4.66 -11.62
C TYR A 221 18.24 5.03 -10.78
N ASP A 222 18.00 5.70 -9.64
CA ASP A 222 19.07 6.07 -8.72
C ASP A 222 19.76 4.83 -8.14
N SER A 223 19.03 3.73 -7.91
CA SER A 223 19.62 2.47 -7.42
C SER A 223 20.33 1.65 -8.51
N LEU A 224 19.85 1.68 -9.76
CA LEU A 224 20.53 1.05 -10.90
C LEU A 224 21.83 1.78 -11.29
N ALA A 225 21.88 3.11 -11.14
CA ALA A 225 23.10 3.89 -11.34
C ALA A 225 24.19 3.55 -10.30
N VAL A 226 23.80 3.22 -9.07
CA VAL A 226 24.72 2.76 -8.02
C VAL A 226 25.17 1.31 -8.28
N ALA A 227 24.29 0.43 -8.78
CA ALA A 227 24.65 -0.95 -9.10
C ALA A 227 25.55 -1.10 -10.35
N SER A 228 25.59 -0.09 -11.21
CA SER A 228 26.46 -0.04 -12.40
C SER A 228 27.77 0.72 -12.17
N SER A 229 28.01 1.19 -10.94
CA SER A 229 29.24 1.84 -10.50
C SER A 229 30.03 1.04 -9.45
N ILE A 230 29.75 -0.27 -9.33
CA ILE A 230 30.52 -1.26 -8.55
C ILE A 230 31.10 -2.30 -9.51
#